data_AF-A0A3Q9RP19-F1
#
_entry.id   AF-A0A3Q9RP19-F1
#
_cell.length_a   1.000
_cell.length_b   1.000
_cell.length_c   1.000
_cell.angle_alpha   90.00
_cell.angle_beta   90.00
_cell.angle_gamma   90.00
#
_symmetry.space_group_name_H-M   'P 1'
#
loop_
_entity.id
_entity.type
_entity.pdbx_description
1 polymer ?
#
loop_
_entity_poly.entity_id
_entity_poly.type
_entity_poly.pdbx_seq_one_letter_code
_entity_poly.pdbx_strand_id
1 'polypeptide(L)'
;MNQITKEALLFLEKAKKGFEENKEWTTYRDEEENFIALRTGMFEDCITVYELSNPVGIFTEQLTRQNNKVIDYDDYGRLKEIEKTMNELRYYLNKDSHFTSLNELYLYIKDTLNELERK
;
A
#
# COMPACT_ATOMS: atom_id res chain seq x y z
N MET A 1 5.28 -5.92 8.66
CA MET A 1 4.68 -4.89 7.79
C MET A 1 4.47 -3.62 8.59
N ASN A 2 4.77 -2.44 8.01
CA ASN A 2 4.46 -1.15 8.66
C ASN A 2 2.94 -0.94 8.59
N GLN A 3 2.31 -0.72 9.73
CA GLN A 3 0.86 -0.50 9.82
C GLN A 3 0.52 0.83 9.16
N ILE A 4 -0.40 0.84 8.18
CA ILE A 4 -0.88 2.11 7.59
C ILE A 4 -1.67 2.86 8.65
N THR A 5 -1.17 4.01 9.05
CA THR A 5 -1.81 4.87 10.05
C THR A 5 -2.83 5.79 9.38
N LYS A 6 -3.79 6.31 10.16
CA LYS A 6 -4.80 7.25 9.64
C LYS A 6 -4.16 8.57 9.23
N GLU A 7 -3.09 8.94 9.92
CA GLU A 7 -2.25 10.10 9.71
C GLU A 7 -1.58 10.02 8.32
N ALA A 8 -1.03 8.86 7.97
CA ALA A 8 -0.44 8.64 6.65
C ALA A 8 -1.49 8.74 5.52
N LEU A 9 -2.71 8.26 5.73
CA LEU A 9 -3.81 8.40 4.75
C LEU A 9 -4.25 9.86 4.57
N LEU A 10 -4.36 10.60 5.67
CA LEU A 10 -4.67 12.04 5.62
C LEU A 10 -3.58 12.83 4.91
N PHE A 11 -2.31 12.49 5.17
CA PHE A 11 -1.18 13.09 4.49
C PHE A 11 -1.17 12.78 2.98
N LEU A 12 -1.48 11.54 2.59
CA LEU A 12 -1.57 11.16 1.18
C LEU A 12 -2.59 12.01 0.41
N GLU A 13 -3.78 12.26 0.97
CA GLU A 13 -4.80 13.11 0.34
C GLU A 13 -4.32 14.56 0.18
N LYS A 14 -3.62 15.11 1.18
CA LYS A 14 -2.98 16.44 1.09
C LYS A 14 -1.92 16.48 -0.01
N ALA A 15 -1.05 15.47 -0.05
CA ALA A 15 0.02 15.36 -1.04
C ALA A 15 -0.54 15.26 -2.45
N LYS A 16 -1.57 14.43 -2.66
CA LYS A 16 -2.28 14.32 -3.94
C LYS A 16 -2.81 15.68 -4.40
N LYS A 17 -3.51 16.40 -3.52
CA LYS A 17 -4.02 17.74 -3.84
C LYS A 17 -2.90 18.73 -4.19
N GLY A 18 -1.80 18.74 -3.42
CA GLY A 18 -0.64 19.59 -3.70
C GLY A 18 -0.01 19.29 -5.06
N PHE A 19 0.08 18.01 -5.43
CA PHE A 19 0.57 17.57 -6.73
C PHE A 19 -0.38 17.89 -7.90
N GLU A 20 -1.69 17.89 -7.68
CA GLU A 20 -2.68 18.33 -8.67
C GLU A 20 -2.64 19.86 -8.90
N GLU A 21 -2.44 20.63 -7.82
CA GLU A 21 -2.30 22.09 -7.87
C GLU A 21 -0.98 22.54 -8.49
N ASN A 22 0.11 21.79 -8.27
CA ASN A 22 1.40 22.03 -8.89
C ASN A 22 1.98 20.77 -9.54
N LYS A 23 1.86 20.71 -10.88
CA LYS A 23 2.33 19.57 -11.68
C LYS A 23 3.84 19.40 -11.69
N GLU A 24 4.62 20.46 -11.46
CA GLU A 24 6.09 20.38 -11.46
C GLU A 24 6.65 19.80 -10.16
N TRP A 25 5.83 19.71 -9.11
CA TRP A 25 6.27 19.14 -7.85
C TRP A 25 6.48 17.64 -7.98
N THR A 26 7.68 17.21 -7.61
CA THR A 26 8.07 15.81 -7.49
C THR A 26 8.11 15.34 -6.04
N THR A 27 8.07 16.27 -5.10
CA THR A 27 8.14 16.04 -3.65
C THR A 27 7.13 16.93 -2.93
N TYR A 28 6.43 16.38 -1.95
CA TYR A 28 5.52 17.10 -1.05
C TYR A 28 5.87 16.72 0.41
N ARG A 29 6.01 17.71 1.28
CA ARG A 29 6.33 17.50 2.71
C ARG A 29 5.26 18.08 3.59
N ASP A 30 5.07 17.45 4.75
CA ASP A 30 4.23 17.98 5.81
C ASP A 30 4.93 19.13 6.53
N GLU A 31 4.15 20.05 7.09
CA GLU A 31 4.64 21.15 7.93
C GLU A 31 5.24 20.61 9.23
N GLU A 32 4.72 19.49 9.74
CA GLU A 32 5.22 18.82 10.93
C GLU A 32 6.45 17.94 10.67
N GLU A 33 6.94 17.89 9.42
CA GLU A 33 8.10 17.10 8.96
C GLU A 33 8.05 15.59 9.28
N ASN A 34 6.88 15.06 9.65
CA ASN A 34 6.69 13.65 9.97
C ASN A 34 6.53 12.77 8.72
N PHE A 35 6.16 13.36 7.58
CA PHE A 35 5.92 12.62 6.34
C PHE A 35 6.48 13.34 5.11
N ILE A 36 6.89 12.55 4.12
CA ILE A 36 7.26 13.01 2.79
C ILE A 36 6.60 12.13 1.73
N ALA A 37 5.99 12.76 0.74
CA ALA A 37 5.44 12.11 -0.43
C ALA A 37 6.33 12.42 -1.64
N LEU A 38 6.64 11.38 -2.42
CA LEU A 38 7.38 11.48 -3.67
C LEU A 38 6.49 11.04 -4.81
N ARG A 39 6.46 11.82 -5.90
CA ARG A 39 6.00 11.29 -7.18
C ARG A 39 7.07 10.35 -7.72
N THR A 40 6.64 9.15 -8.05
CA THR A 40 7.49 8.05 -8.50
C THR A 40 6.87 7.43 -9.76
N GLY A 41 7.65 6.66 -10.51
CA GLY A 41 7.15 5.93 -11.69
C GLY A 41 7.33 6.67 -13.02
N MET A 42 7.18 5.92 -14.12
CA MET A 42 7.22 6.46 -15.50
C MET A 42 5.94 7.22 -15.88
N PHE A 43 4.85 6.95 -15.17
CA PHE A 43 3.60 7.68 -15.28
C PHE A 43 3.48 8.53 -14.01
N GLU A 44 3.31 9.84 -14.14
CA GLU A 44 3.35 10.87 -13.08
C GLU A 44 2.25 10.73 -11.98
N ASP A 45 1.58 9.58 -11.96
CA ASP A 45 0.40 9.26 -11.16
C ASP A 45 0.71 8.39 -9.92
N CYS A 46 1.94 7.88 -9.77
CA CYS A 46 2.28 7.08 -8.58
C CYS A 46 2.87 7.97 -7.48
N ILE A 47 2.23 8.00 -6.31
CA ILE A 47 2.71 8.72 -5.12
C ILE A 47 3.16 7.70 -4.07
N THR A 48 4.40 7.83 -3.62
CA THR A 48 4.96 7.03 -2.52
C THR A 48 5.10 7.91 -1.29
N VAL A 49 4.51 7.51 -0.16
CA VAL A 49 4.62 8.21 1.12
C VAL A 49 5.62 7.49 2.03
N TYR A 50 6.50 8.26 2.66
CA TYR A 50 7.43 7.80 3.68
C TYR A 50 7.13 8.53 4.99
N GLU A 51 7.08 7.78 6.07
CA GLU A 51 7.14 8.32 7.43
C GLU A 51 8.61 8.64 7.74
N LEU A 52 8.86 9.89 8.12
CA LEU A 52 10.17 10.37 8.50
C LEU A 52 10.35 10.12 10.00
N SER A 53 11.35 9.31 10.33
CA SER A 53 11.82 9.16 11.70
C SER A 53 12.71 10.35 12.10
N ASN A 54 13.36 10.27 13.27
CA ASN A 54 14.31 11.28 13.74
C ASN A 54 15.30 11.73 12.63
N PRO A 55 15.62 13.03 12.54
CA PRO A 55 16.53 13.56 11.54
C PRO A 55 17.90 12.87 11.66
N VAL A 56 18.30 12.16 10.60
CA VAL A 56 19.59 11.48 10.55
C VAL A 56 20.65 12.50 10.18
N GLY A 57 21.52 12.83 11.13
CA GLY A 57 22.74 13.56 10.86
C GLY A 57 23.67 12.75 9.96
N ILE A 58 24.12 13.37 8.87
CA ILE A 58 25.25 13.02 8.00
C ILE A 58 24.98 11.91 6.97
N PHE A 59 24.90 12.34 5.71
CA PHE A 59 24.34 11.67 4.54
C PHE A 59 25.29 10.73 3.76
N THR A 60 26.50 10.43 4.23
CA THR A 60 27.53 9.85 3.33
C THR A 60 28.11 8.51 3.72
N GLU A 61 27.86 7.99 4.93
CA GLU A 61 28.50 6.75 5.35
C GLU A 61 27.49 5.83 6.03
N GLN A 62 27.18 4.72 5.35
CA GLN A 62 26.52 3.53 5.88
C GLN A 62 25.02 3.66 6.20
N LEU A 63 24.16 3.39 5.21
CA LEU A 63 22.83 2.84 5.50
C LEU A 63 22.68 1.49 4.79
N THR A 64 22.85 0.41 5.55
CA THR A 64 22.14 -0.85 5.27
C THR A 64 20.65 -0.53 5.20
N ARG A 65 19.99 -0.91 4.09
CA ARG A 65 18.55 -0.69 3.80
C ARG A 65 17.68 -0.64 5.07
N GLN A 66 17.35 0.57 5.53
CA GLN A 66 16.52 0.81 6.72
C GLN A 66 15.14 1.41 6.38
N ASN A 67 14.81 1.53 5.09
CA ASN A 67 13.48 1.99 4.69
C ASN A 67 12.59 0.76 4.51
N ASN A 68 11.68 0.53 5.46
CA ASN A 68 10.61 -0.46 5.31
C ASN A 68 9.60 0.09 4.29
N LYS A 69 9.58 -0.50 3.11
CA LYS A 69 8.54 -0.23 2.11
C LYS A 69 7.19 -0.64 2.70
N VAL A 70 6.29 0.33 2.86
CA VAL A 70 4.99 0.11 3.53
C VAL A 70 3.99 -0.55 2.58
N ILE A 71 3.92 -0.09 1.32
CA ILE A 71 3.05 -0.65 0.28
C ILE A 71 3.58 -0.32 -1.10
N ASP A 72 3.42 -1.24 -2.05
CA ASP A 72 3.53 -1.00 -3.49
C ASP A 72 2.12 -0.88 -4.10
N TYR A 73 1.92 0.04 -5.04
CA TYR A 73 0.63 0.23 -5.72
C TYR A 73 0.26 -1.00 -6.57
N ASP A 74 1.27 -1.70 -7.09
CA ASP A 74 1.09 -2.97 -7.80
C ASP A 74 0.57 -4.08 -6.86
N ASP A 75 1.01 -4.08 -5.61
CA ASP A 75 0.53 -5.02 -4.59
C ASP A 75 -0.91 -4.67 -4.16
N TYR A 76 -1.24 -3.38 -4.06
CA TYR A 76 -2.61 -2.93 -3.76
C TYR A 76 -3.62 -3.29 -4.87
N GLY A 77 -3.23 -3.14 -6.14
CA GLY A 77 -4.04 -3.55 -7.28
C GLY A 77 -4.36 -5.04 -7.25
N ARG A 78 -3.34 -5.87 -6.99
CA ARG A 78 -3.49 -7.32 -6.83
C ARG A 78 -4.38 -7.69 -5.64
N LEU A 79 -4.24 -7.00 -4.50
CA LEU A 79 -5.09 -7.22 -3.33
C LEU A 79 -6.57 -6.95 -3.64
N LYS A 80 -6.88 -5.87 -4.36
CA LYS A 80 -8.26 -5.56 -4.78
C LYS A 80 -8.84 -6.60 -5.73
N GLU A 81 -8.06 -7.10 -6.68
CA GLU A 81 -8.53 -8.15 -7.58
C GLU A 81 -8.82 -9.45 -6.81
N ILE A 82 -7.93 -9.85 -5.90
CA ILE A 82 -8.12 -11.03 -5.06
C ILE A 82 -9.37 -10.87 -4.18
N GLU A 83 -9.56 -9.71 -3.55
CA GLU A 83 -10.73 -9.43 -2.71
C GLU A 83 -12.04 -9.50 -3.50
N LYS A 84 -12.04 -8.99 -4.74
CA LYS A 84 -13.18 -9.11 -5.65
C LYS A 84 -13.48 -10.57 -5.99
N THR A 85 -12.47 -11.34 -6.38
CA THR A 85 -12.62 -12.77 -6.68
C THR A 85 -13.12 -13.56 -5.47
N MET A 86 -12.66 -13.24 -4.26
CA MET A 86 -13.15 -13.86 -3.03
C MET A 86 -14.63 -13.61 -2.76
N ASN A 87 -15.10 -12.40 -3.00
CA ASN A 87 -16.51 -12.05 -2.81
C ASN A 87 -17.41 -12.80 -3.81
N GLU A 88 -16.97 -12.94 -5.05
CA GLU A 88 -17.66 -13.74 -6.07
C GLU A 88 -17.70 -15.22 -5.66
N LEU A 89 -16.56 -15.81 -5.27
CA LEU A 89 -16.48 -17.20 -4.81
C LEU A 89 -17.38 -17.45 -3.59
N ARG A 90 -17.40 -16.53 -2.62
CA ARG A 90 -18.24 -16.61 -1.43
C ARG A 90 -19.72 -16.56 -1.77
N TYR A 91 -20.12 -15.77 -2.76
CA TYR A 91 -21.50 -15.73 -3.26
C TYR A 91 -21.91 -17.08 -3.86
N TYR A 92 -21.05 -17.71 -4.68
CA TYR A 92 -21.34 -19.01 -5.28
C TYR A 92 -21.35 -20.15 -4.25
N LEU A 93 -20.43 -20.15 -3.29
CA LEU A 93 -20.37 -21.13 -2.20
C LEU A 93 -21.58 -21.06 -1.27
N ASN A 94 -22.14 -19.87 -1.04
CA ASN A 94 -23.36 -19.70 -0.25
C ASN A 94 -24.64 -20.12 -1.02
N LYS A 95 -24.55 -20.27 -2.34
CA LYS A 95 -25.70 -20.59 -3.21
C LYS A 95 -25.84 -22.09 -3.48
N ASP A 96 -24.76 -22.87 -3.41
CA ASP A 96 -24.78 -24.33 -3.54
C ASP A 96 -23.73 -25.01 -2.64
N SER A 97 -24.19 -25.83 -1.70
CA SER A 97 -23.40 -26.50 -0.66
C SER A 97 -22.49 -27.65 -1.15
N HIS A 98 -22.43 -27.90 -2.47
CA HIS A 98 -21.88 -29.14 -3.02
C HIS A 98 -20.51 -29.01 -3.72
N PHE A 99 -19.93 -27.82 -3.82
CA PHE A 99 -18.63 -27.65 -4.47
C PHE A 99 -17.46 -27.72 -3.49
N THR A 100 -17.00 -28.95 -3.21
CA THR A 100 -15.81 -29.24 -2.39
C THR A 100 -14.56 -28.55 -2.94
N SER A 101 -14.39 -28.49 -4.27
CA SER A 101 -13.23 -27.87 -4.93
C SER A 101 -13.19 -26.34 -4.84
N LEU A 102 -14.35 -25.68 -4.82
CA LEU A 102 -14.43 -24.22 -4.65
C LEU A 102 -14.10 -23.80 -3.21
N ASN A 103 -14.45 -24.63 -2.23
CA ASN A 103 -14.10 -24.39 -0.83
C ASN A 103 -12.60 -24.53 -0.57
N GLU A 104 -11.96 -25.53 -1.18
CA GLU A 104 -10.50 -25.71 -1.08
C GLU A 104 -9.75 -24.54 -1.73
N LEU A 105 -10.20 -24.06 -2.90
CA LEU A 105 -9.65 -22.88 -3.55
C LEU A 105 -9.87 -21.60 -2.71
N TYR A 106 -11.05 -21.45 -2.10
CA TYR A 106 -11.35 -20.33 -1.20
C TYR A 106 -10.43 -20.32 0.03
N LEU A 107 -10.20 -21.48 0.66
CA LEU A 107 -9.31 -21.60 1.80
C LEU A 107 -7.86 -21.31 1.43
N TYR A 108 -7.38 -21.84 0.30
CA TYR A 108 -6.02 -21.57 -0.20
C TYR A 108 -5.78 -20.08 -0.47
N ILE A 109 -6.73 -19.40 -1.12
CA ILE A 109 -6.63 -17.95 -1.40
C ILE A 109 -6.68 -17.14 -0.10
N LYS A 110 -7.54 -17.53 0.86
CA LYS A 110 -7.66 -16.87 2.16
C LYS A 110 -6.39 -17.01 3.00
N ASP A 111 -5.77 -18.18 3.01
CA ASP A 111 -4.52 -18.40 3.73
C ASP A 111 -3.35 -17.64 3.07
N THR A 112 -3.31 -17.60 1.73
CA THR A 112 -2.32 -16.80 0.99
C THR A 112 -2.44 -15.30 1.31
N LEU A 113 -3.68 -14.78 1.44
CA LEU A 113 -3.90 -13.40 1.88
C LEU A 113 -3.47 -13.16 3.33
N ASN A 114 -3.81 -14.07 4.25
CA ASN A 114 -3.36 -13.97 5.64
C ASN A 114 -1.84 -13.98 5.77
N GLU A 115 -1.13 -14.74 4.91
CA GLU A 115 0.33 -14.73 4.85
C GLU A 115 0.90 -13.44 4.27
N LEU A 116 0.21 -12.82 3.31
CA LEU A 116 0.56 -11.50 2.76
C LEU A 116 0.29 -10.37 3.76
N GLU A 117 -0.78 -10.45 4.55
CA GLU A 117 -1.10 -9.48 5.60
C GLU A 117 -0.17 -9.57 6.83
N ARG A 118 0.46 -10.73 7.06
CA ARG A 118 1.39 -10.97 8.19
C ARG A 118 2.84 -10.56 7.90
N LYS A 119 3.24 -10.37 6.64
CA LYS A 119 4.61 -10.02 6.24
C LYS A 119 4.84 -8.52 6.28
#